data_AF-A0A1V6K0S3-F1
#
_entry.id   AF-A0A1V6K0S3-F1
#
_cell.length_a   1.000
_cell.length_b   1.000
_cell.length_c   1.000
_cell.angle_alpha   90.00
_cell.angle_beta   90.00
_cell.angle_gamma   90.00
#
_symmetry.space_group_name_H-M   'P 1'
#
loop_
_entity.id
_entity.type
_entity.pdbx_description
1 polymer ?
#
loop_
_entity_poly.entity_id
_entity_poly.type
_entity_poly.pdbx_seq_one_letter_code
_entity_poly.pdbx_strand_id
1 'polypeptide(L)' 'MRAFGLYDRFDFVIFSSDLGYQKPDTRIYAAALGRMRLSAPEVLFIGDNPENDVAAPRKFGMQALHVEEAWRRYSD' A
#
# COMPACT_ATOMS: atom_id res chain seq x y z
N MET A 1 14.98 2.17 -4.46
CA MET A 1 14.13 3.09 -5.26
C MET A 1 14.95 4.12 -6.04
N ARG A 2 15.75 4.99 -5.39
CA ARG A 2 16.57 5.99 -6.10
C ARG A 2 17.56 5.38 -7.11
N ALA A 3 18.35 4.38 -6.70
CA ALA A 3 19.29 3.70 -7.59
C ALA A 3 18.63 3.00 -8.80
N PHE A 4 17.32 2.70 -8.71
CA PHE A 4 16.53 2.09 -9.78
C PHE A 4 15.71 3.11 -10.58
N GLY A 5 15.87 4.41 -10.34
CA GLY A 5 15.10 5.46 -11.03
C GLY A 5 13.59 5.45 -10.73
N LEU A 6 13.17 4.78 -9.65
CA LEU A 6 11.75 4.60 -9.31
C LEU A 6 11.22 5.68 -8.36
N TYR A 7 12.09 6.47 -7.73
CA TYR A 7 11.69 7.37 -6.65
C TYR A 7 10.69 8.44 -7.12
N ASP A 8 10.89 8.98 -8.31
CA ASP A 8 10.05 10.05 -8.88
C ASP A 8 8.72 9.54 -9.48
N ARG A 9 8.47 8.22 -9.41
CA ARG A 9 7.19 7.61 -9.82
C ARG A 9 6.14 7.63 -8.70
N PHE A 10 6.52 8.05 -7.50
CA PHE A 10 5.64 8.07 -6.33
C PHE A 10 5.51 9.51 -5.79
N ASP A 11 4.28 9.97 -5.56
CA ASP A 11 4.02 11.29 -4.96
C ASP A 11 4.59 11.42 -3.54
N PHE A 12 4.65 10.30 -2.82
CA PHE A 12 5.28 10.21 -1.51
C PHE A 12 5.63 8.75 -1.18
N VAL A 13 6.46 8.59 -0.16
CA VAL A 13 6.92 7.29 0.34
C VAL A 13 6.79 7.30 1.86
N ILE A 14 6.27 6.20 2.42
CA ILE A 14 6.18 6.00 3.87
C ILE A 14 7.07 4.81 4.24
N PHE A 15 7.98 5.03 5.19
CA PHE A 15 8.78 3.96 5.78
C PHE A 15 8.26 3.62 7.18
N SER A 16 8.13 2.33 7.48
CA SER A 16 7.75 1.87 8.83
C SER A 16 8.74 2.32 9.90
N SER A 17 10.02 2.46 9.55
CA SER A 17 11.07 2.99 10.43
C SER A 17 10.79 4.41 10.91
N ASP A 18 10.18 5.23 10.07
CA ASP A 18 9.91 6.64 10.38
C ASP A 18 8.71 6.78 11.32
N LEU A 19 7.80 5.80 11.30
CA LEU A 19 6.55 5.81 12.05
C LEU A 19 6.56 4.90 13.29
N GLY A 20 7.49 3.94 13.37
CA GLY A 20 7.60 2.98 14.48
C GLY A 20 6.57 1.85 14.47
N TYR A 21 5.82 1.69 13.38
CA TYR A 21 4.89 0.58 13.18
C TYR A 21 4.92 0.09 11.73
N GLN A 22 4.56 -1.18 11.53
CA GLN A 22 4.57 -1.85 10.24
C GLN A 22 3.31 -2.66 10.04
N LYS A 23 3.03 -3.02 8.78
CA LYS A 23 1.95 -3.96 8.43
C LYS A 23 2.10 -5.25 9.25
N PRO A 24 1.01 -5.82 9.79
CA PRO A 24 -0.39 -5.49 9.50
C PRO A 24 -1.02 -4.43 10.43
N ASP A 25 -0.24 -3.71 11.24
CA ASP A 25 -0.76 -2.67 12.14
C ASP A 25 -1.51 -1.59 11.34
N THR A 26 -2.79 -1.37 11.68
CA THR A 26 -3.67 -0.50 10.90
C THR A 26 -3.24 0.95 10.87
N ARG A 27 -2.38 1.38 11.80
CA ARG A 27 -1.81 2.73 11.83
C ARG A 27 -1.00 3.05 10.57
N ILE A 28 -0.37 2.06 9.93
CA ILE A 28 0.36 2.29 8.68
C ILE A 28 -0.56 2.59 7.50
N TYR A 29 -1.71 1.92 7.43
CA TYR A 29 -2.73 2.19 6.41
C TYR A 29 -3.37 3.55 6.67
N ALA A 30 -3.72 3.86 7.92
CA ALA A 30 -4.28 5.15 8.30
C ALA A 30 -3.32 6.31 7.98
N ALA A 31 -2.01 6.15 8.22
CA ALA A 31 -1.01 7.14 7.86
C ALA A 31 -0.95 7.37 6.34
N ALA A 32 -1.00 6.31 5.54
CA ALA A 32 -1.05 6.40 4.08
C ALA A 32 -2.31 7.14 3.59
N LEU A 33 -3.49 6.75 4.09
CA LEU A 33 -4.76 7.41 3.77
C LEU A 33 -4.75 8.90 4.14
N GLY A 34 -4.26 9.23 5.33
CA GLY A 34 -4.12 10.62 5.78
C GLY A 34 -3.18 11.43 4.89
N ARG A 35 -2.08 10.82 4.41
CA ARG A 35 -1.15 11.48 3.50
C ARG A 35 -1.73 11.72 2.11
N MET A 36 -2.57 10.81 1.62
CA MET A 36 -3.30 10.93 0.35
C MET A 36 -4.53 11.84 0.45
N ARG A 37 -5.08 12.03 1.66
CA ARG A 37 -6.38 12.66 1.91
C ARG A 37 -7.53 11.91 1.21
N LEU A 38 -7.46 10.58 1.23
CA LEU A 38 -8.46 9.68 0.67
C LEU A 38 -9.04 8.77 1.76
N SER A 39 -10.26 8.28 1.54
CA SER A 39 -10.86 7.24 2.37
C SER A 39 -10.40 5.85 1.95
N ALA A 40 -10.55 4.87 2.84
CA ALA A 40 -10.07 3.50 2.59
C ALA A 40 -10.65 2.88 1.30
N PRO A 41 -11.96 2.98 1.00
CA PRO A 41 -12.54 2.37 -0.21
C PRO A 41 -12.04 2.97 -1.53
N GLU A 42 -11.44 4.17 -1.50
CA GLU A 42 -10.90 4.86 -2.67
C GLU A 42 -9.48 4.40 -3.04
N VAL A 43 -8.86 3.56 -2.21
CA VAL A 43 -7.47 3.15 -2.37
C VAL A 43 -7.34 1.65 -2.60
N LEU A 44 -6.59 1.31 -3.66
CA LEU A 44 -6.13 -0.04 -3.94
C LEU A 44 -4.73 -0.26 -3.36
N PHE A 45 -4.61 -1.19 -2.41
CA PHE A 45 -3.33 -1.67 -1.89
C PHE A 45 -2.79 -2.83 -2.75
N ILE A 46 -1.52 -2.80 -3.14
CA ILE A 46 -0.88 -3.87 -3.92
C ILE A 46 0.40 -4.31 -3.19
N GLY A 47 0.56 -5.61 -2.97
CA GLY A 47 1.76 -6.20 -2.38
C GLY A 47 1.80 -7.72 -2.51
N ASP A 48 2.84 -8.34 -1.99
CA ASP A 48 3.15 -9.76 -2.14
C ASP A 48 2.77 -10.61 -0.92
N ASN A 49 2.56 -9.99 0.25
CA ASN A 49 2.20 -10.75 1.44
C ASN A 49 0.68 -10.91 1.58
N PRO A 50 0.12 -12.14 1.56
CA PRO A 50 -1.33 -12.33 1.62
C PRO A 50 -1.99 -11.76 2.88
N GLU A 51 -1.34 -11.83 4.03
CA GLU A 51 -1.90 -11.31 5.29
C GLU A 51 -1.73 -9.79 5.40
N ASN A 52 -0.51 -9.31 5.15
CA ASN A 52 -0.15 -7.91 5.36
C ASN A 52 -0.60 -6.98 4.23
N ASP A 53 -0.68 -7.47 2.99
CA ASP A 53 -0.94 -6.62 1.81
C ASP A 53 -2.29 -6.88 1.18
N VAL A 54 -2.99 -7.95 1.57
CA VAL A 54 -4.31 -8.29 1.04
C VAL A 54 -5.35 -8.39 2.15
N ALA A 55 -5.20 -9.31 3.10
CA ALA A 55 -6.21 -9.55 4.12
C ALA A 55 -6.37 -8.36 5.08
N ALA A 56 -5.27 -7.81 5.61
CA ALA A 56 -5.31 -6.71 6.57
C ALA A 56 -5.84 -5.39 5.97
N PRO A 57 -5.38 -4.92 4.79
CA PRO A 57 -5.97 -3.73 4.15
C PRO A 57 -7.47 -3.91 3.82
N ARG A 58 -7.89 -5.10 3.36
CA ARG A 58 -9.31 -5.41 3.12
C ARG A 58 -10.14 -5.33 4.40
N LYS A 59 -9.67 -5.92 5.50
CA LYS A 59 -10.32 -5.82 6.81
C LYS A 59 -10.39 -4.38 7.32
N PHE A 60 -9.41 -3.54 6.95
CA PHE A 60 -9.39 -2.12 7.27
C PHE A 60 -10.31 -1.26 6.38
N GLY A 61 -10.89 -1.85 5.32
CA GLY A 61 -11.84 -1.18 4.42
C GLY A 61 -11.24 -0.69 3.10
N MET A 62 -10.00 -1.06 2.79
CA MET A 62 -9.37 -0.78 1.49
C MET A 62 -9.70 -1.85 0.45
N GLN A 63 -9.53 -1.49 -0.82
CA GLN A 63 -9.35 -2.51 -1.85
C GLN A 63 -7.93 -3.06 -1.77
N ALA A 64 -7.72 -4.33 -2.08
CA ALA A 64 -6.36 -4.89 -2.11
C ALA A 64 -6.22 -6.04 -3.09
N LEU A 65 -5.06 -6.15 -3.74
CA LEU A 65 -4.71 -7.24 -4.66
C LEU A 65 -3.29 -7.74 -4.37
N HIS A 66 -3.08 -9.04 -4.59
CA HIS A 66 -1.73 -9.59 -4.66
C HIS A 66 -1.03 -9.05 -5.92
N VAL A 67 0.28 -8.83 -5.86
CA VAL A 67 1.06 -8.23 -6.96
C VAL A 67 0.91 -9.00 -8.29
N GLU A 68 0.89 -10.33 -8.26
CA GLU A 68 0.68 -11.16 -9.46
C GLU A 68 -0.71 -10.97 -10.09
N GLU A 69 -1.74 -10.77 -9.25
CA GLU A 69 -3.09 -10.50 -9.72
C GLU A 69 -3.19 -9.11 -10.34
N ALA A 70 -2.59 -8.11 -9.70
CA ALA A 70 -2.51 -6.76 -10.23
C ALA A 70 -1.78 -6.75 -11.59
N TRP A 71 -0.65 -7.48 -11.71
CA TRP A 71 0.09 -7.59 -12.97
C TRP A 71 -0.78 -8.12 -14.10
N ARG A 72 -1.45 -9.26 -13.89
CA ARG A 72 -2.33 -9.85 -14.90
C ARG A 72 -3.49 -8.94 -15.30
N ARG A 73 -3.93 -8.04 -14.41
CA ARG A 73 -5.07 -7.16 -14.65
C ARG A 73 -4.70 -5.83 -15.33
N TYR A 74 -3.47 -5.33 -15.13
CA TYR A 74 -3.08 -3.96 -15.50
C TYR A 74 -1.81 -3.87 -16.36
N SER A 75 -1.30 -4.98 -16.91
CA SER A 75 -0.08 -4.97 -17.74
C SER A 75 -0.35 -4.91 -19.24
N ASP A 76 -1.61 -4.83 -19.65
CA ASP A 76 -2.03 -4.54 -21.04
C ASP A 76 -2.05 -3.02 -21.27
#